data_AF-A0A7X8MLB0-F1
#
_entry.id   AF-A0A7X8MLB0-F1
#
_cell.length_a   1.000
_cell.length_b   1.000
_cell.length_c   1.000
_cell.angle_alpha   90.00
_cell.angle_beta   90.00
_cell.angle_gamma   90.00
#
_symmetry.space_group_name_H-M   'P 1'
#
loop_
_entity.id
_entity.type
_entity.pdbx_description
1 polymer ?
#
loop_
_entity_poly.entity_id
_entity_poly.type
_entity_poly.pdbx_seq_one_letter_code
_entity_poly.pdbx_strand_id
1 'polypeptide(L)'
;GGILFIDEIGEMDQLLQNKLLKVMEDKRVYFESSYYDPHDERIPRYIKRIFEDGVPADFVLIAATTRSKEEISPAFRSRCMEIFFEPLTAEHILTIVEMSARKLQIDIESGVAQAIGNYTNDGRGANKVLVDAYALALNEEPISNHHLIVTCNHVYQAIQDSRLTPPVYARAGQKPEIGRVFGMGVYGYQGGLIELEAVAFPAEKAGQGTIRFNDAAGSMARDSVFNAASVLRQATGKNLKDYDLHINVVGGGKVDGPSAGVAIYLAILSVIEQKLVCQDVAVSGELSIRGQVKAVGGLSEKLHGARQAGIRKVLIPAENIGDVPLQMDGLDIIPIKNVQEAFAHVFAE
;
A
#
# COMPACT_ATOMS: atom_id res chain seq x y z
N GLY A 1 22.91 -15.36 -26.81
CA GLY A 1 21.84 -15.15 -25.82
C GLY A 1 21.25 -13.77 -25.93
N GLY A 2 20.08 -13.57 -25.33
CA GLY A 2 19.32 -12.31 -25.33
C GLY A 2 18.50 -12.16 -24.04
N ILE A 3 17.58 -11.19 -24.01
CA ILE A 3 16.64 -11.01 -22.90
C ILE A 3 15.30 -11.61 -23.32
N LEU A 4 14.73 -12.46 -22.46
CA LEU A 4 13.32 -12.85 -22.54
C LEU A 4 12.57 -12.02 -21.49
N PHE A 5 11.75 -11.08 -21.95
CA PHE A 5 10.87 -10.32 -21.07
C PHE A 5 9.48 -10.95 -21.07
N ILE A 6 8.95 -11.27 -19.89
CA ILE A 6 7.58 -11.76 -19.72
C ILE A 6 6.88 -10.87 -18.71
N ASP A 7 5.91 -10.10 -19.19
CA ASP A 7 4.98 -9.37 -18.33
C ASP A 7 3.92 -10.33 -17.78
N GLU A 8 3.36 -9.98 -16.62
CA GLU A 8 2.30 -10.75 -15.95
C GLU A 8 2.63 -12.25 -15.75
N ILE A 9 3.88 -12.60 -15.39
CA ILE A 9 4.30 -14.01 -15.18
C ILE A 9 3.44 -14.74 -14.15
N GLY A 10 2.82 -14.02 -13.22
CA GLY A 10 1.91 -14.61 -12.23
C GLY A 10 0.59 -15.11 -12.78
N GLU A 11 0.16 -14.65 -13.97
CA GLU A 11 -1.01 -15.19 -14.67
C GLU A 11 -0.69 -16.48 -15.45
N MET A 12 0.60 -16.79 -15.64
CA MET A 12 1.03 -18.02 -16.29
C MET A 12 0.74 -19.22 -15.39
N ASP A 13 0.12 -20.26 -15.95
CA ASP A 13 -0.14 -21.47 -15.19
C ASP A 13 1.15 -22.14 -14.69
N GLN A 14 1.02 -22.90 -13.61
CA GLN A 14 2.17 -23.48 -12.92
C GLN A 14 2.92 -24.53 -13.76
N LEU A 15 2.26 -25.19 -14.71
CA LEU A 15 2.90 -26.15 -15.61
C LEU A 15 3.82 -25.41 -16.59
N LEU A 16 3.37 -24.30 -17.17
CA LEU A 16 4.18 -23.47 -18.04
C LEU A 16 5.34 -22.81 -17.28
N GLN A 17 5.13 -22.34 -16.05
CA GLN A 17 6.22 -21.82 -15.21
C GLN A 17 7.30 -22.89 -14.96
N ASN A 18 6.90 -24.14 -14.69
CA ASN A 18 7.83 -25.25 -14.50
C ASN A 18 8.57 -25.62 -15.80
N LYS A 19 7.88 -25.57 -16.96
CA LYS A 19 8.53 -25.75 -18.28
C LYS A 19 9.56 -24.65 -18.53
N LEU A 20 9.24 -23.40 -18.25
CA LEU A 20 10.15 -22.27 -18.38
C LEU A 20 11.38 -22.43 -17.47
N LEU A 21 11.17 -22.88 -16.23
CA LEU A 21 12.26 -23.20 -15.30
C LEU A 21 13.22 -24.24 -15.88
N LYS A 22 12.67 -25.33 -16.45
CA LYS A 22 13.48 -26.37 -17.09
C LYS A 22 14.28 -25.83 -18.27
N VAL A 23 13.69 -24.93 -19.07
CA VAL A 23 14.40 -24.27 -20.17
C VAL A 23 15.55 -23.40 -19.65
N MET A 24 15.36 -22.69 -18.54
CA MET A 24 16.42 -21.88 -17.91
C MET A 24 17.58 -22.77 -17.39
N GLU A 25 17.26 -23.97 -16.88
CA GLU A 25 18.26 -24.94 -16.41
C GLU A 25 19.05 -25.57 -17.57
N ASP A 26 18.33 -26.09 -18.57
CA ASP A 26 18.91 -26.83 -19.69
C ASP A 26 19.55 -25.90 -20.74
N LYS A 27 19.20 -24.60 -20.70
CA LYS A 27 19.51 -23.60 -21.74
C LYS A 27 19.10 -24.05 -23.13
N ARG A 28 18.09 -24.92 -23.20
CA ARG A 28 17.56 -25.55 -24.41
C ARG A 28 16.06 -25.75 -24.28
N VAL A 29 15.36 -25.61 -25.39
CA VAL A 29 13.93 -25.91 -25.51
C VAL A 29 13.78 -27.19 -26.31
N TYR A 30 13.03 -28.14 -25.75
CA TYR A 30 12.60 -29.35 -26.44
C TYR A 30 11.16 -29.17 -26.91
N PHE A 31 10.88 -29.63 -28.13
CA PHE A 31 9.56 -29.49 -28.75
C PHE A 31 8.78 -30.80 -28.60
N GLU A 32 7.51 -30.68 -28.26
CA GLU A 32 6.57 -31.80 -28.21
C GLU A 32 5.44 -31.50 -29.20
N SER A 33 5.12 -32.46 -30.07
CA SER A 33 4.01 -32.36 -31.00
C SER A 33 3.38 -33.72 -31.20
N SER A 34 2.05 -33.79 -31.09
CA SER A 34 1.27 -34.98 -31.43
C SER A 34 1.34 -35.36 -32.91
N TYR A 35 1.86 -34.47 -33.77
CA TYR A 35 2.01 -34.66 -35.21
C TYR A 35 3.45 -35.01 -35.62
N TYR A 36 4.38 -35.11 -34.67
CA TYR A 36 5.76 -35.48 -34.94
C TYR A 36 5.93 -37.00 -34.83
N ASP A 37 6.30 -37.64 -35.93
CA ASP A 37 6.73 -39.05 -35.96
C ASP A 37 8.23 -39.10 -36.32
N PRO A 38 9.11 -39.59 -35.41
CA PRO A 38 10.54 -39.70 -35.71
C PRO A 38 10.83 -40.62 -36.92
N HIS A 39 9.92 -41.53 -37.25
CA HIS A 39 10.05 -42.48 -38.37
C HIS A 39 9.48 -41.97 -39.71
N ASP A 40 8.76 -40.84 -39.76
CA ASP A 40 8.27 -40.31 -41.05
C ASP A 40 9.44 -39.76 -41.88
N GLU A 41 9.71 -40.40 -43.02
CA GLU A 41 10.81 -40.03 -43.93
C GLU A 41 10.57 -38.69 -44.65
N ARG A 42 9.33 -38.20 -44.68
CA ARG A 42 8.97 -36.91 -45.29
C ARG A 42 9.35 -35.72 -44.42
N ILE A 43 9.60 -35.92 -43.12
CA ILE A 43 10.04 -34.87 -42.21
C ILE A 43 11.52 -34.56 -42.48
N PRO A 44 11.89 -33.30 -42.80
CA PRO A 44 13.28 -32.94 -43.04
C PRO A 44 14.19 -33.25 -41.85
N ARG A 45 15.42 -33.73 -42.11
CA ARG A 45 16.40 -34.07 -41.06
C ARG A 45 16.68 -32.94 -40.07
N TYR A 46 16.63 -31.68 -40.51
CA TYR A 46 16.85 -30.54 -39.62
C TYR A 46 15.69 -30.36 -38.62
N ILE A 47 14.45 -30.70 -38.98
CA ILE A 47 13.32 -30.73 -38.05
C ILE A 47 13.50 -31.86 -37.06
N LYS A 48 13.90 -33.07 -37.50
CA LYS A 48 14.17 -34.19 -36.59
C LYS A 48 15.21 -33.83 -35.53
N ARG A 49 16.31 -33.18 -35.94
CA ARG A 49 17.32 -32.64 -35.02
C ARG A 49 16.78 -31.62 -34.02
N ILE A 50 15.84 -30.76 -34.43
CA ILE A 50 15.22 -29.79 -33.51
C ILE A 50 14.43 -30.50 -32.41
N PHE A 51 13.75 -31.59 -32.73
CA PHE A 51 12.99 -32.39 -31.75
C PHE A 51 13.91 -33.28 -30.89
N GLU A 52 14.97 -33.84 -31.46
CA GLU A 52 15.93 -34.71 -30.75
C GLU A 52 16.90 -33.92 -29.85
N ASP A 53 17.55 -32.91 -30.41
CA ASP A 53 18.61 -32.16 -29.72
C ASP A 53 18.07 -30.95 -28.95
N GLY A 54 16.85 -30.50 -29.28
CA GLY A 54 16.31 -29.22 -28.82
C GLY A 54 16.99 -28.01 -29.49
N VAL A 55 16.47 -26.82 -29.23
CA VAL A 55 17.02 -25.56 -29.73
C VAL A 55 17.68 -24.79 -28.58
N PRO A 56 18.88 -24.22 -28.77
CA PRO A 56 19.51 -23.36 -27.76
C PRO A 56 18.61 -22.20 -27.34
N ALA A 57 18.44 -22.03 -26.04
CA ALA A 57 17.62 -21.01 -25.42
C ALA A 57 18.38 -20.39 -24.23
N ASP A 58 19.54 -19.83 -24.53
CA ASP A 58 20.38 -19.14 -23.54
C ASP A 58 19.93 -17.68 -23.44
N PHE A 59 19.01 -17.39 -22.52
CA PHE A 59 18.49 -16.04 -22.29
C PHE A 59 18.62 -15.62 -20.83
N VAL A 60 18.61 -14.31 -20.60
CA VAL A 60 18.35 -13.72 -19.28
C VAL A 60 16.86 -13.46 -19.18
N LEU A 61 16.21 -14.05 -18.19
CA LEU A 61 14.79 -13.84 -17.94
C LEU A 61 14.59 -12.56 -17.12
N ILE A 62 13.74 -11.66 -17.61
CA ILE A 62 13.18 -10.55 -16.84
C ILE A 62 11.68 -10.77 -16.79
N ALA A 63 11.15 -11.11 -15.62
CA ALA A 63 9.74 -11.37 -15.42
C ALA A 63 9.11 -10.32 -14.51
N ALA A 64 7.91 -9.84 -14.86
CA ALA A 64 7.15 -8.87 -14.08
C ALA A 64 5.78 -9.43 -13.70
N THR A 65 5.25 -9.05 -12.55
CA THR A 65 3.90 -9.45 -12.09
C THR A 65 3.39 -8.51 -11.02
N THR A 66 2.07 -8.38 -10.92
CA THR A 66 1.37 -7.68 -9.83
C THR A 66 0.86 -8.65 -8.75
N ARG A 67 1.04 -9.96 -8.96
CA ARG A 67 0.65 -11.01 -8.01
C ARG A 67 1.54 -11.00 -6.77
N SER A 68 0.99 -11.42 -5.64
CA SER A 68 1.78 -11.58 -4.41
C SER A 68 2.82 -12.69 -4.58
N LYS A 69 3.92 -12.62 -3.82
CA LYS A 69 4.99 -13.63 -3.89
C LYS A 69 4.50 -15.02 -3.46
N GLU A 70 3.44 -15.09 -2.66
CA GLU A 70 2.79 -16.33 -2.23
C GLU A 70 2.03 -17.01 -3.38
N GLU A 71 1.63 -16.26 -4.40
CA GLU A 71 0.94 -16.77 -5.60
C GLU A 71 1.92 -17.29 -6.67
N ILE A 72 3.21 -16.97 -6.57
CA ILE A 72 4.23 -17.46 -7.50
C ILE A 72 4.85 -18.77 -7.00
N SER A 73 5.05 -19.73 -7.91
CA SER A 73 5.61 -21.04 -7.60
C SER A 73 6.94 -20.93 -6.82
N PRO A 74 7.08 -21.58 -5.64
CA PRO A 74 8.32 -21.56 -4.87
C PRO A 74 9.56 -22.03 -5.65
N ALA A 75 9.39 -22.99 -6.56
CA ALA A 75 10.47 -23.47 -7.42
C ALA A 75 11.01 -22.35 -8.33
N PHE A 76 10.10 -21.58 -8.93
CA PHE A 76 10.45 -20.45 -9.79
C PHE A 76 11.13 -19.32 -9.01
N ARG A 77 10.58 -18.99 -7.84
CA ARG A 77 11.15 -18.00 -6.92
C ARG A 77 12.54 -18.37 -6.44
N SER A 78 12.82 -19.65 -6.22
CA SER A 78 14.15 -20.11 -5.80
C SER A 78 15.27 -19.87 -6.84
N ARG A 79 14.89 -19.60 -8.10
CA ARG A 79 15.83 -19.40 -9.22
C ARG A 79 15.88 -17.98 -9.76
N CYS A 80 15.00 -17.10 -9.28
CA CYS A 80 14.94 -15.70 -9.69
C CYS A 80 15.25 -14.80 -8.50
N MET A 81 15.99 -13.73 -8.73
CA MET A 81 16.08 -12.65 -7.75
C MET A 81 14.77 -11.87 -7.78
N GLU A 82 14.10 -11.76 -6.64
CA GLU A 82 12.87 -10.99 -6.51
C GLU A 82 13.20 -9.52 -6.33
N ILE A 83 12.66 -8.67 -7.20
CA ILE A 83 12.79 -7.22 -7.11
C ILE A 83 11.39 -6.66 -6.89
N PHE A 84 11.17 -6.06 -5.72
CA PHE A 84 9.93 -5.37 -5.40
C PHE A 84 10.09 -3.89 -5.76
N PHE A 85 9.12 -3.35 -6.47
CA PHE A 85 9.08 -1.92 -6.77
C PHE A 85 8.47 -1.17 -5.61
N GLU A 86 9.11 -0.06 -5.22
CA GLU A 86 8.51 0.88 -4.29
C GLU A 86 7.35 1.61 -4.98
N PRO A 87 6.23 1.85 -4.27
CA PRO A 87 5.16 2.70 -4.78
C PRO A 87 5.67 4.09 -5.17
N LEU A 88 5.15 4.65 -6.27
CA LEU A 88 5.50 6.00 -6.68
C LEU A 88 5.04 7.01 -5.62
N THR A 89 5.91 7.96 -5.27
CA THR A 89 5.57 9.07 -4.38
C THR A 89 4.78 10.12 -5.14
N ALA A 90 4.11 11.02 -4.42
CA ALA A 90 3.48 12.18 -5.05
C ALA A 90 4.49 12.97 -5.92
N GLU A 91 5.71 13.18 -5.41
CA GLU A 91 6.80 13.86 -6.13
C GLU A 91 7.23 13.13 -7.42
N HIS A 92 7.30 11.79 -7.38
CA HIS A 92 7.56 10.99 -8.59
C HIS A 92 6.43 11.18 -9.62
N ILE A 93 5.17 11.22 -9.18
CA ILE A 93 4.03 11.46 -10.07
C ILE A 93 4.10 12.86 -10.69
N LEU A 94 4.41 13.90 -9.90
CA LEU A 94 4.60 15.26 -10.42
C LEU A 94 5.67 15.27 -11.53
N THR A 95 6.82 14.64 -11.26
CA THR A 95 7.92 14.52 -12.23
C THR A 95 7.48 13.80 -13.50
N ILE A 96 6.74 12.70 -13.38
CA ILE A 96 6.21 11.94 -14.52
C ILE A 96 5.27 12.82 -15.36
N VAL A 97 4.34 13.55 -14.72
CA VAL A 97 3.41 14.43 -15.43
C VAL A 97 4.17 15.52 -16.18
N GLU A 98 5.14 16.18 -15.54
CA GLU A 98 5.96 17.22 -16.18
C GLU A 98 6.78 16.66 -17.37
N MET A 99 7.39 15.48 -17.20
CA MET A 99 8.13 14.81 -18.27
C MET A 99 7.22 14.44 -19.44
N SER A 100 6.03 13.91 -19.16
CA SER A 100 5.04 13.54 -20.18
C SER A 100 4.52 14.76 -20.92
N ALA A 101 4.21 15.85 -20.21
CA ALA A 101 3.80 17.12 -20.80
C ALA A 101 4.87 17.64 -21.77
N ARG A 102 6.15 17.68 -21.35
CA ARG A 102 7.26 18.08 -22.23
C ARG A 102 7.42 17.17 -23.45
N LYS A 103 7.34 15.85 -23.25
CA LYS A 103 7.49 14.85 -24.34
C LYS A 103 6.37 14.97 -25.38
N LEU A 104 5.15 15.26 -24.92
CA LEU A 104 3.96 15.42 -25.76
C LEU A 104 3.79 16.85 -26.29
N GLN A 105 4.67 17.79 -25.90
CA GLN A 105 4.56 19.21 -26.24
C GLN A 105 3.22 19.82 -25.79
N ILE A 106 2.80 19.46 -24.58
CA ILE A 106 1.61 19.97 -23.93
C ILE A 106 2.03 21.01 -22.90
N ASP A 107 1.51 22.22 -23.03
CA ASP A 107 1.71 23.26 -22.02
C ASP A 107 0.69 23.10 -20.90
N ILE A 108 1.19 23.14 -19.67
CA ILE A 108 0.39 22.94 -18.47
C ILE A 108 0.53 24.15 -17.55
N GLU A 109 -0.58 24.57 -16.97
CA GLU A 109 -0.64 25.59 -15.92
C GLU A 109 0.10 25.10 -14.65
N SER A 110 0.63 26.05 -13.88
CA SER A 110 1.13 25.77 -12.53
C SER A 110 0.03 25.08 -11.69
N GLY A 111 0.40 23.95 -11.06
CA GLY A 111 -0.52 23.18 -10.21
C GLY A 111 -1.19 22.00 -10.91
N VAL A 112 -1.15 21.88 -12.25
CA VAL A 112 -1.71 20.73 -12.98
C VAL A 112 -1.08 19.41 -12.53
N ALA A 113 0.26 19.36 -12.45
CA ALA A 113 0.97 18.17 -11.98
C ALA A 113 0.58 17.78 -10.55
N GLN A 114 0.38 18.78 -9.68
CA GLN A 114 -0.07 18.56 -8.30
C GLN A 114 -1.52 18.08 -8.24
N ALA A 115 -2.41 18.64 -9.08
CA ALA A 115 -3.80 18.22 -9.18
C ALA A 115 -3.89 16.76 -9.61
N ILE A 116 -3.15 16.35 -10.64
CA ILE A 116 -3.08 14.94 -11.08
C ILE A 116 -2.50 14.05 -9.97
N GLY A 117 -1.38 14.45 -9.36
CA GLY A 117 -0.73 13.70 -8.28
C GLY A 117 -1.60 13.48 -7.03
N ASN A 118 -2.62 14.31 -6.80
CA ASN A 118 -3.57 14.11 -5.70
C ASN A 118 -4.59 12.97 -5.97
N TYR A 119 -4.75 12.54 -7.21
CA TYR A 119 -5.77 11.56 -7.63
C TYR A 119 -5.17 10.29 -8.27
N THR A 120 -3.84 10.20 -8.42
CA THR A 120 -3.17 9.06 -9.04
C THR A 120 -1.96 8.63 -8.24
N ASN A 121 -1.71 7.31 -8.16
CA ASN A 121 -0.55 6.71 -7.49
C ASN A 121 0.34 5.90 -8.45
N ASP A 122 0.04 5.90 -9.74
CA ASP A 122 0.79 5.22 -10.78
C ASP A 122 1.00 6.12 -12.01
N GLY A 123 2.08 5.88 -12.76
CA GLY A 123 2.43 6.72 -13.91
C GLY A 123 1.47 6.58 -15.09
N ARG A 124 0.82 5.42 -15.27
CA ARG A 124 -0.13 5.21 -16.37
C ARG A 124 -1.41 6.02 -16.11
N GLY A 125 -1.94 5.98 -14.89
CA GLY A 125 -3.05 6.79 -14.44
C GLY A 125 -2.75 8.28 -14.57
N ALA A 126 -1.60 8.74 -14.09
CA ALA A 126 -1.18 10.14 -14.20
C ALA A 126 -1.14 10.63 -15.65
N ASN A 127 -0.52 9.85 -16.53
CA ASN A 127 -0.46 10.18 -17.96
C ASN A 127 -1.84 10.17 -18.63
N LYS A 128 -2.71 9.22 -18.24
CA LYS A 128 -4.08 9.17 -18.75
C LYS A 128 -4.84 10.44 -18.41
N VAL A 129 -4.81 10.87 -17.13
CA VAL A 129 -5.49 12.11 -16.71
C VAL A 129 -4.95 13.34 -17.44
N LEU A 130 -3.63 13.41 -17.64
CA LEU A 130 -3.01 14.50 -18.43
C LEU A 130 -3.54 14.53 -19.88
N VAL A 131 -3.59 13.38 -20.54
CA VAL A 131 -4.07 13.28 -21.93
C VAL A 131 -5.57 13.57 -22.04
N ASP A 132 -6.37 13.08 -21.09
CA ASP A 132 -7.81 13.37 -21.03
C ASP A 132 -8.06 14.88 -20.81
N ALA A 133 -7.32 15.51 -19.90
CA ALA A 133 -7.39 16.95 -19.67
C ALA A 133 -6.94 17.77 -20.90
N TYR A 134 -5.93 17.29 -21.63
CA TYR A 134 -5.53 17.90 -22.90
C TYR A 134 -6.60 17.78 -23.98
N ALA A 135 -7.26 16.62 -24.08
CA ALA A 135 -8.38 16.43 -25.01
C ALA A 135 -9.57 17.34 -24.69
N LEU A 136 -9.84 17.60 -23.40
CA LEU A 136 -10.85 18.57 -22.98
C LEU A 136 -10.46 19.99 -23.41
N ALA A 137 -9.22 20.41 -23.16
CA ALA A 137 -8.72 21.71 -23.60
C ALA A 137 -8.87 21.91 -25.12
N LEU A 138 -8.53 20.88 -25.91
CA LEU A 138 -8.68 20.90 -27.37
C LEU A 138 -10.13 21.07 -27.85
N ASN A 139 -11.10 20.56 -27.09
CA ASN A 139 -12.51 20.66 -27.45
C ASN A 139 -13.13 22.03 -27.10
N GLU A 140 -12.59 22.72 -26.10
CA GLU A 140 -13.08 24.04 -25.68
C GLU A 140 -12.63 25.15 -26.65
N GLU A 141 -11.40 25.09 -27.16
CA GLU A 141 -10.88 26.07 -28.10
C GLU A 141 -10.59 25.44 -29.48
N PRO A 142 -11.45 25.65 -30.50
CA PRO A 142 -11.12 25.26 -31.85
C PRO A 142 -9.89 26.05 -32.32
N ILE A 143 -8.84 25.30 -32.69
CA ILE A 143 -7.50 25.72 -33.15
C ILE A 143 -7.55 27.08 -33.85
N SER A 144 -7.35 28.17 -33.10
CA SER A 144 -7.32 29.53 -33.61
C SER A 144 -6.11 30.25 -33.04
N ASN A 145 -4.92 29.89 -33.53
CA ASN A 145 -3.61 30.55 -33.29
C ASN A 145 -3.21 30.84 -31.83
N HIS A 146 -3.98 30.43 -30.83
CA HIS A 146 -3.64 30.54 -29.43
C HIS A 146 -2.95 29.26 -28.97
N HIS A 147 -1.94 29.46 -28.13
CA HIS A 147 -1.16 28.41 -27.51
C HIS A 147 -2.06 27.68 -26.50
N LEU A 148 -2.39 26.42 -26.77
CA LEU A 148 -3.30 25.65 -25.92
C LEU A 148 -2.60 25.33 -24.58
N ILE A 149 -3.24 25.69 -23.47
CA ILE A 149 -2.73 25.43 -22.12
C ILE A 149 -3.73 24.56 -21.37
N VAL A 150 -3.26 23.43 -20.83
CA VAL A 150 -4.05 22.60 -19.92
C VAL A 150 -4.09 23.28 -18.55
N THR A 151 -5.29 23.58 -18.06
CA THR A 151 -5.53 24.21 -16.76
C THR A 151 -5.89 23.17 -15.70
N CYS A 152 -5.88 23.58 -14.43
CA CYS A 152 -6.41 22.74 -13.35
C CYS A 152 -7.89 22.38 -13.56
N ASN A 153 -8.67 23.24 -14.21
CA ASN A 153 -10.09 22.98 -14.47
C ASN A 153 -10.28 21.78 -15.40
N HIS A 154 -9.51 21.68 -16.48
CA HIS A 154 -9.57 20.53 -17.39
C HIS A 154 -9.21 19.22 -16.66
N VAL A 155 -8.24 19.27 -15.74
CA VAL A 155 -7.86 18.11 -14.90
C VAL A 155 -9.02 17.69 -14.00
N TYR A 156 -9.64 18.63 -13.29
CA TYR A 156 -10.77 18.31 -12.42
C TYR A 156 -11.97 17.76 -13.20
N GLN A 157 -12.22 18.26 -14.40
CA GLN A 157 -13.25 17.72 -15.27
C GLN A 157 -12.90 16.29 -15.73
N ALA A 158 -11.66 16.04 -16.19
CA ALA A 158 -11.21 14.69 -16.55
C ALA A 158 -11.33 13.69 -15.39
N ILE A 159 -11.01 14.13 -14.17
CA ILE A 159 -11.16 13.36 -12.94
C ILE A 159 -12.63 13.04 -12.67
N GLN A 160 -13.54 14.02 -12.81
CA GLN A 160 -14.97 13.83 -12.62
C GLN A 160 -15.57 12.88 -13.66
N ASP A 161 -15.23 13.06 -14.93
CA ASP A 161 -15.69 12.22 -16.03
C ASP A 161 -15.21 10.77 -15.86
N SER A 162 -13.97 10.59 -15.39
CA SER A 162 -13.39 9.28 -15.09
C SER A 162 -13.77 8.72 -13.72
N ARG A 163 -14.51 9.48 -12.90
CA ARG A 163 -14.91 9.14 -11.52
C ARG A 163 -13.73 8.69 -10.65
N LEU A 164 -12.58 9.34 -10.80
CA LEU A 164 -11.39 9.02 -10.00
C LEU A 164 -11.56 9.54 -8.57
N THR A 165 -11.18 8.72 -7.60
CA THR A 165 -11.12 9.11 -6.19
C THR A 165 -9.68 9.22 -5.73
N PRO A 166 -9.37 10.12 -4.78
CA PRO A 166 -8.03 10.21 -4.21
C PRO A 166 -7.59 8.85 -3.62
N PRO A 167 -6.33 8.42 -3.85
CA PRO A 167 -5.82 7.19 -3.28
C PRO A 167 -5.57 7.30 -1.77
N VAL A 168 -5.33 8.52 -1.27
CA VAL A 168 -5.07 8.80 0.15
C VAL A 168 -6.25 9.56 0.75
N TYR A 169 -7.00 8.89 1.63
CA TYR A 169 -8.19 9.46 2.29
C TYR A 169 -7.82 10.24 3.56
N ALA A 170 -6.93 9.71 4.38
CA ALA A 170 -6.49 10.33 5.62
C ALA A 170 -5.11 10.97 5.43
N ARG A 171 -4.96 12.20 5.92
CA ARG A 171 -3.71 12.99 5.88
C ARG A 171 -3.35 13.48 7.26
N ALA A 172 -2.05 13.71 7.47
CA ALA A 172 -1.55 14.33 8.68
C ALA A 172 -2.21 15.69 8.91
N GLY A 173 -2.55 15.96 10.17
CA GLY A 173 -3.06 17.23 10.65
C GLY A 173 -1.99 18.04 11.38
N GLN A 174 -2.24 19.35 11.54
CA GLN A 174 -1.32 20.25 12.26
C GLN A 174 -1.71 20.49 13.73
N LYS A 175 -2.98 20.31 14.07
CA LYS A 175 -3.49 20.61 15.41
C LYS A 175 -3.67 19.31 16.19
N PRO A 176 -3.19 19.21 17.43
CA PRO A 176 -3.48 18.07 18.27
C PRO A 176 -4.99 17.93 18.56
N GLU A 177 -5.47 16.70 18.67
CA GLU A 177 -6.89 16.39 18.87
C GLU A 177 -7.07 15.28 19.91
N ILE A 178 -8.16 15.32 20.68
CA ILE A 178 -8.49 14.25 21.64
C ILE A 178 -9.22 13.13 20.89
N GLY A 179 -8.83 11.88 21.18
CA GLY A 179 -9.48 10.67 20.67
C GLY A 179 -9.17 10.33 19.23
N ARG A 180 -8.39 11.14 18.51
CA ARG A 180 -8.04 10.92 17.11
C ARG A 180 -6.61 10.44 16.95
N VAL A 181 -6.41 9.22 16.46
CA VAL A 181 -5.10 8.57 16.30
C VAL A 181 -4.97 7.97 14.91
N PHE A 182 -3.78 8.10 14.30
CA PHE A 182 -3.47 7.42 13.04
C PHE A 182 -2.79 6.07 13.27
N GLY A 183 -3.45 5.00 12.85
CA GLY A 183 -2.85 3.70 12.59
C GLY A 183 -2.34 3.59 11.15
N MET A 184 -1.75 2.44 10.80
CA MET A 184 -1.34 2.14 9.42
C MET A 184 -1.88 0.78 8.97
N GLY A 185 -2.41 0.72 7.75
CA GLY A 185 -2.95 -0.48 7.12
C GLY A 185 -2.27 -0.79 5.80
N VAL A 186 -2.52 -2.00 5.28
CA VAL A 186 -2.09 -2.43 3.95
C VAL A 186 -3.26 -3.03 3.18
N TYR A 187 -3.28 -2.79 1.88
CA TYR A 187 -4.16 -3.41 0.91
C TYR A 187 -3.32 -3.85 -0.30
N GLY A 188 -3.03 -5.15 -0.39
CA GLY A 188 -2.06 -5.66 -1.35
C GLY A 188 -0.67 -5.04 -1.11
N TYR A 189 -0.14 -4.36 -2.13
CA TYR A 189 1.15 -3.66 -2.10
C TYR A 189 1.05 -2.18 -1.69
N GLN A 190 -0.15 -1.69 -1.36
CA GLN A 190 -0.37 -0.30 -1.00
C GLN A 190 -0.59 -0.18 0.51
N GLY A 191 0.14 0.72 1.15
CA GLY A 191 -0.14 1.12 2.53
C GLY A 191 -0.92 2.42 2.59
N GLY A 192 -1.59 2.64 3.71
CA GLY A 192 -2.32 3.88 3.98
C GLY A 192 -2.55 4.09 5.46
N LEU A 193 -2.95 5.31 5.83
CA LEU A 193 -3.36 5.61 7.18
C LEU A 193 -4.73 5.03 7.48
N ILE A 194 -4.88 4.52 8.70
CA ILE A 194 -6.15 4.17 9.30
C ILE A 194 -6.45 5.24 10.34
N GLU A 195 -7.46 6.06 10.09
CA GLU A 195 -7.90 7.07 11.04
C GLU A 195 -8.87 6.45 12.05
N LEU A 196 -8.47 6.48 13.33
CA LEU A 196 -9.26 6.03 14.46
C LEU A 196 -9.73 7.23 15.26
N GLU A 197 -11.04 7.32 15.45
CA GLU A 197 -11.67 8.27 16.36
C GLU A 197 -12.27 7.52 17.54
N ALA A 198 -12.19 8.12 18.73
CA ALA A 198 -12.87 7.64 19.91
C ALA A 198 -13.60 8.80 20.60
N VAL A 199 -14.71 8.49 21.23
CA VAL A 199 -15.41 9.36 22.18
C VAL A 199 -15.87 8.53 23.37
N ALA A 200 -15.81 9.10 24.57
CA ALA A 200 -16.23 8.45 25.80
C ALA A 200 -17.12 9.37 26.62
N PHE A 201 -18.25 8.83 27.10
CA PHE A 201 -19.15 9.50 28.02
C PHE A 201 -19.22 8.68 29.31
N PRO A 202 -19.36 9.29 30.50
CA PRO A 202 -19.66 8.54 31.71
C PRO A 202 -20.94 7.71 31.53
N ALA A 203 -20.89 6.43 31.89
CA ALA A 203 -22.06 5.57 31.82
C ALA A 203 -23.14 6.03 32.82
N GLU A 204 -24.42 5.85 32.47
CA GLU A 204 -25.54 6.18 33.37
C GLU A 204 -25.44 5.44 34.72
N LYS A 205 -24.90 4.21 34.69
CA LYS A 205 -24.61 3.40 35.87
C LYS A 205 -23.18 2.88 35.79
N ALA A 206 -22.40 3.09 36.86
CA ALA A 206 -21.05 2.57 36.96
C ALA A 206 -21.01 1.05 36.72
N GLY A 207 -20.01 0.59 35.97
CA GLY A 207 -19.87 -0.81 35.55
C GLY A 207 -20.84 -1.31 34.47
N GLN A 208 -21.73 -0.46 33.94
CA GLN A 208 -22.72 -0.83 32.90
C GLN A 208 -22.54 -0.10 31.55
N GLY A 209 -21.43 0.61 31.39
CA GLY A 209 -21.06 1.26 30.14
C GLY A 209 -20.83 0.29 28.98
N THR A 210 -21.06 0.79 27.78
CA THR A 210 -20.98 0.02 26.54
C THR A 210 -19.74 0.37 25.72
N ILE A 211 -19.21 -0.61 24.97
CA ILE A 211 -18.12 -0.38 24.03
C ILE A 211 -18.64 -0.71 22.63
N ARG A 212 -18.62 0.28 21.73
CA ARG A 212 -18.96 0.11 20.32
C ARG A 212 -17.74 0.30 19.43
N PHE A 213 -17.63 -0.57 18.44
CA PHE A 213 -16.65 -0.53 17.36
C PHE A 213 -17.38 -0.82 16.04
N ASN A 214 -16.77 -0.50 14.90
CA ASN A 214 -17.39 -0.72 13.59
C ASN A 214 -17.82 -2.20 13.41
N ASP A 215 -19.09 -2.43 13.11
CA ASP A 215 -19.63 -3.77 12.83
C ASP A 215 -19.07 -4.39 11.54
N ALA A 216 -18.46 -3.58 10.67
CA ALA A 216 -17.79 -4.03 9.46
C ALA A 216 -16.32 -4.45 9.68
N ALA A 217 -15.74 -4.14 10.85
CA ALA A 217 -14.37 -4.53 11.16
C ALA A 217 -14.26 -6.04 11.44
N GLY A 218 -13.13 -6.64 11.08
CA GLY A 218 -12.92 -8.07 11.27
C GLY A 218 -12.71 -8.46 12.74
N SER A 219 -12.72 -9.77 13.02
CA SER A 219 -12.69 -10.29 14.39
C SER A 219 -11.40 -9.92 15.11
N MET A 220 -10.25 -9.91 14.43
CA MET A 220 -8.96 -9.61 15.07
C MET A 220 -8.86 -8.14 15.50
N ALA A 221 -9.45 -7.23 14.71
CA ALA A 221 -9.52 -5.81 15.07
C ALA A 221 -10.41 -5.61 16.31
N ARG A 222 -11.55 -6.32 16.39
CA ARG A 222 -12.42 -6.28 17.58
C ARG A 222 -11.73 -6.87 18.81
N ASP A 223 -10.99 -7.97 18.65
CA ASP A 223 -10.21 -8.57 19.74
C ASP A 223 -9.15 -7.60 20.29
N SER A 224 -8.58 -6.77 19.42
CA SER A 224 -7.62 -5.73 19.82
C SER A 224 -8.23 -4.68 20.75
N VAL A 225 -9.54 -4.40 20.65
CA VAL A 225 -10.25 -3.51 21.58
C VAL A 225 -10.29 -4.10 22.99
N PHE A 226 -10.52 -5.41 23.12
CA PHE A 226 -10.53 -6.08 24.43
C PHE A 226 -9.13 -6.17 25.05
N ASN A 227 -8.10 -6.36 24.23
CA ASN A 227 -6.71 -6.30 24.68
C ASN A 227 -6.36 -4.90 25.20
N ALA A 228 -6.71 -3.86 24.44
CA ALA A 228 -6.52 -2.47 24.84
C ALA A 228 -7.24 -2.14 26.16
N ALA A 229 -8.48 -2.61 26.32
CA ALA A 229 -9.24 -2.45 27.56
C ALA A 229 -8.53 -3.08 28.78
N SER A 230 -7.96 -4.27 28.59
CA SER A 230 -7.22 -4.99 29.64
C SER A 230 -5.96 -4.24 30.05
N VAL A 231 -5.19 -3.75 29.07
CA VAL A 231 -3.97 -2.96 29.32
C VAL A 231 -4.30 -1.63 29.98
N LEU A 232 -5.37 -0.95 29.55
CA LEU A 232 -5.81 0.31 30.17
C LEU A 232 -6.13 0.11 31.65
N ARG A 233 -6.90 -0.93 31.97
CA ARG A 233 -7.27 -1.25 33.35
C ARG A 233 -6.05 -1.56 34.20
N GLN A 234 -5.09 -2.31 33.66
CA GLN A 234 -3.83 -2.62 34.35
C GLN A 234 -2.99 -1.35 34.60
N ALA A 235 -2.91 -0.46 33.62
CA ALA A 235 -2.03 0.71 33.68
C ALA A 235 -2.60 1.88 34.50
N THR A 236 -3.92 2.07 34.48
CA THR A 236 -4.59 3.27 35.06
C THR A 236 -5.52 2.94 36.22
N GLY A 237 -5.90 1.67 36.40
CA GLY A 237 -6.96 1.27 37.32
C GLY A 237 -8.38 1.60 36.84
N LYS A 238 -8.55 2.38 35.75
CA LYS A 238 -9.86 2.74 35.20
C LYS A 238 -10.51 1.56 34.48
N ASN A 239 -11.81 1.38 34.68
CA ASN A 239 -12.58 0.35 34.02
C ASN A 239 -13.38 0.95 32.87
N LEU A 240 -13.21 0.42 31.65
CA LEU A 240 -13.97 0.91 30.50
C LEU A 240 -15.48 0.73 30.65
N LYS A 241 -15.92 -0.20 31.49
CA LYS A 241 -17.36 -0.35 31.82
C LYS A 241 -17.93 0.82 32.62
N ASP A 242 -17.14 1.80 33.01
CA ASP A 242 -17.64 3.04 33.61
C ASP A 242 -17.98 4.10 32.54
N TYR A 243 -17.80 3.77 31.25
CA TYR A 243 -17.99 4.69 30.13
C TYR A 243 -18.81 4.05 29.01
N ASP A 244 -19.63 4.86 28.35
CA ASP A 244 -20.14 4.61 27.02
C ASP A 244 -19.10 5.08 26.00
N LEU A 245 -18.32 4.12 25.51
CA LEU A 245 -17.19 4.31 24.61
C LEU A 245 -17.58 3.93 23.19
N HIS A 246 -17.38 4.84 22.26
CA HIS A 246 -17.53 4.58 20.84
C HIS A 246 -16.21 4.85 20.13
N ILE A 247 -15.70 3.83 19.45
CA ILE A 247 -14.51 3.90 18.64
C ILE A 247 -14.92 3.65 17.19
N ASN A 248 -14.46 4.51 16.28
CA ASN A 248 -14.79 4.50 14.88
C ASN A 248 -13.53 4.50 14.01
N VAL A 249 -13.45 3.56 13.08
CA VAL A 249 -12.55 3.63 11.94
C VAL A 249 -13.21 4.49 10.87
N VAL A 250 -12.66 5.68 10.63
CA VAL A 250 -13.21 6.62 9.65
C VAL A 250 -13.12 6.03 8.23
N GLY A 251 -14.16 6.27 7.43
CA GLY A 251 -14.28 5.73 6.07
C GLY A 251 -14.84 4.31 5.99
N GLY A 252 -15.11 3.65 7.13
CA GLY A 252 -15.81 2.35 7.16
C GLY A 252 -15.06 1.21 6.47
N GLY A 253 -13.75 1.35 6.28
CA GLY A 253 -12.90 0.35 5.64
C GLY A 253 -12.92 -0.98 6.40
N LYS A 254 -12.77 -2.09 5.66
CA LYS A 254 -12.60 -3.43 6.24
C LYS A 254 -11.21 -3.51 6.89
N VAL A 255 -11.10 -3.04 8.12
CA VAL A 255 -9.90 -3.23 8.94
C VAL A 255 -10.02 -4.58 9.62
N ASP A 256 -9.08 -5.46 9.30
CA ASP A 256 -8.90 -6.73 9.99
C ASP A 256 -7.41 -6.98 10.23
N GLY A 257 -7.10 -7.56 11.38
CA GLY A 257 -5.73 -7.79 11.86
C GLY A 257 -5.37 -7.03 13.15
N PRO A 258 -4.38 -7.53 13.90
CA PRO A 258 -4.07 -7.02 15.24
C PRO A 258 -3.18 -5.76 15.22
N SER A 259 -2.67 -5.36 14.06
CA SER A 259 -1.66 -4.30 13.93
C SER A 259 -2.13 -2.89 14.31
N ALA A 260 -3.43 -2.68 14.51
CA ALA A 260 -4.01 -1.43 15.02
C ALA A 260 -4.13 -1.40 16.56
N GLY A 261 -3.74 -2.46 17.27
CA GLY A 261 -3.96 -2.58 18.72
C GLY A 261 -3.36 -1.45 19.54
N VAL A 262 -2.15 -1.00 19.20
CA VAL A 262 -1.52 0.16 19.86
C VAL A 262 -2.30 1.45 19.58
N ALA A 263 -2.72 1.67 18.33
CA ALA A 263 -3.48 2.85 17.94
C ALA A 263 -4.84 2.92 18.66
N ILE A 264 -5.55 1.79 18.73
CA ILE A 264 -6.82 1.66 19.47
C ILE A 264 -6.61 1.99 20.94
N TYR A 265 -5.58 1.43 21.58
CA TYR A 265 -5.27 1.74 22.98
C TYR A 265 -4.99 3.22 23.22
N LEU A 266 -4.21 3.87 22.35
CA LEU A 266 -3.90 5.29 22.46
C LEU A 266 -5.14 6.17 22.28
N ALA A 267 -6.05 5.81 21.37
CA ALA A 267 -7.30 6.55 21.16
C ALA A 267 -8.21 6.46 22.40
N ILE A 268 -8.32 5.25 22.98
CA ILE A 268 -9.06 5.03 24.23
C ILE A 268 -8.42 5.81 25.39
N LEU A 269 -7.11 5.69 25.56
CA LEU A 269 -6.40 6.39 26.63
C LEU A 269 -6.55 7.91 26.49
N SER A 270 -6.50 8.42 25.27
CA SER A 270 -6.69 9.84 24.95
C SER A 270 -8.05 10.35 25.44
N VAL A 271 -9.16 9.68 25.14
CA VAL A 271 -10.50 10.13 25.56
C VAL A 271 -10.75 9.95 27.05
N ILE A 272 -10.19 8.89 27.65
CA ILE A 272 -10.38 8.59 29.08
C ILE A 272 -9.53 9.51 29.98
N GLU A 273 -8.36 9.94 29.51
CA GLU A 273 -7.46 10.85 30.24
C GLU A 273 -7.47 12.29 29.71
N GLN A 274 -8.31 12.58 28.70
CA GLN A 274 -8.39 13.88 28.03
C GLN A 274 -7.03 14.39 27.52
N LYS A 275 -6.24 13.49 26.91
CA LYS A 275 -4.91 13.81 26.37
C LYS A 275 -4.97 14.13 24.89
N LEU A 276 -4.39 15.25 24.49
CA LEU A 276 -4.26 15.65 23.10
C LEU A 276 -3.28 14.75 22.35
N VAL A 277 -3.64 14.29 21.15
CA VAL A 277 -2.82 13.45 20.29
C VAL A 277 -2.29 14.25 19.11
N CYS A 278 -0.97 14.19 18.89
CA CYS A 278 -0.30 14.78 17.73
C CYS A 278 -0.83 14.16 16.42
N GLN A 279 -1.25 15.01 15.48
CA GLN A 279 -1.88 14.58 14.22
C GLN A 279 -0.88 14.38 13.06
N ASP A 280 0.41 14.40 13.34
CA ASP A 280 1.51 14.11 12.41
C ASP A 280 2.30 12.85 12.80
N VAL A 281 1.69 12.02 13.67
CA VAL A 281 2.26 10.79 14.23
C VAL A 281 1.35 9.61 13.86
N ALA A 282 1.94 8.54 13.35
CA ALA A 282 1.23 7.28 13.13
C ALA A 282 1.88 6.13 13.91
N VAL A 283 1.11 5.08 14.18
CA VAL A 283 1.59 3.91 14.91
C VAL A 283 1.12 2.61 14.27
N SER A 284 1.96 1.57 14.32
CA SER A 284 1.54 0.20 14.03
C SER A 284 2.18 -0.75 15.02
N GLY A 285 1.43 -1.77 15.42
CA GLY A 285 1.88 -2.76 16.37
C GLY A 285 0.71 -3.52 16.97
N GLU A 286 0.89 -4.82 17.14
CA GLU A 286 -0.04 -5.62 17.94
C GLU A 286 0.18 -5.32 19.42
N LEU A 287 -0.90 -5.06 20.14
CA LEU A 287 -0.86 -4.83 21.58
C LEU A 287 -1.19 -6.12 22.32
N SER A 288 -0.20 -6.67 23.02
CA SER A 288 -0.43 -7.78 23.95
C SER A 288 -1.13 -7.29 25.22
N ILE A 289 -1.84 -8.20 25.91
CA ILE A 289 -2.47 -7.94 27.22
C ILE A 289 -1.48 -7.55 28.34
N ARG A 290 -0.16 -7.66 28.10
CA ARG A 290 0.91 -7.24 29.02
C ARG A 290 1.50 -5.87 28.65
N GLY A 291 0.89 -5.16 27.70
CA GLY A 291 1.36 -3.86 27.20
C GLY A 291 2.57 -3.93 26.25
N GLN A 292 3.05 -5.12 25.91
CA GLN A 292 4.13 -5.28 24.91
C GLN A 292 3.61 -5.03 23.51
N VAL A 293 4.44 -4.39 22.69
CA VAL A 293 4.20 -4.09 21.27
C VAL A 293 4.86 -5.17 20.42
N LYS A 294 4.06 -5.85 19.61
CA LYS A 294 4.45 -7.04 18.83
C LYS A 294 4.53 -6.77 17.35
N ALA A 295 5.40 -7.54 16.70
CA ALA A 295 5.73 -7.42 15.29
C ALA A 295 4.50 -7.52 14.40
N VAL A 296 4.54 -6.81 13.28
CA VAL A 296 3.48 -6.76 12.27
C VAL A 296 4.06 -6.96 10.88
N GLY A 297 3.22 -7.44 9.96
CA GLY A 297 3.58 -7.55 8.54
C GLY A 297 3.33 -6.26 7.75
N GLY A 298 3.87 -6.22 6.53
CA GLY A 298 3.66 -5.14 5.54
C GLY A 298 4.22 -3.79 5.98
N LEU A 299 5.35 -3.79 6.69
CA LEU A 299 5.90 -2.56 7.26
C LEU A 299 6.34 -1.58 6.18
N SER A 300 7.01 -2.06 5.12
CA SER A 300 7.48 -1.22 4.03
C SER A 300 6.32 -0.44 3.40
N GLU A 301 5.24 -1.13 3.07
CA GLU A 301 4.03 -0.53 2.47
C GLU A 301 3.39 0.48 3.42
N LYS A 302 3.27 0.14 4.71
CA LYS A 302 2.74 1.05 5.76
C LYS A 302 3.54 2.34 5.87
N LEU A 303 4.88 2.23 5.92
CA LEU A 303 5.77 3.40 6.02
C LEU A 303 5.65 4.29 4.78
N HIS A 304 5.59 3.71 3.59
CA HIS A 304 5.33 4.46 2.35
C HIS A 304 3.99 5.20 2.40
N GLY A 305 2.92 4.51 2.82
CA GLY A 305 1.60 5.13 2.96
C GLY A 305 1.56 6.26 3.98
N ALA A 306 2.24 6.10 5.12
CA ALA A 306 2.35 7.14 6.13
C ALA A 306 3.11 8.38 5.60
N ARG A 307 4.23 8.16 4.91
CA ARG A 307 4.99 9.25 4.27
C ARG A 307 4.16 9.98 3.23
N GLN A 308 3.43 9.27 2.37
CA GLN A 308 2.54 9.87 1.36
C GLN A 308 1.40 10.68 2.00
N ALA A 309 0.92 10.26 3.17
CA ALA A 309 -0.09 10.99 3.94
C ALA A 309 0.48 12.19 4.71
N GLY A 310 1.79 12.43 4.67
CA GLY A 310 2.46 13.57 5.32
C GLY A 310 2.77 13.35 6.80
N ILE A 311 2.75 12.11 7.29
CA ILE A 311 3.19 11.78 8.65
C ILE A 311 4.69 12.05 8.77
N ARG A 312 5.08 12.68 9.87
CA ARG A 312 6.50 12.98 10.15
C ARG A 312 7.15 11.92 11.03
N LYS A 313 6.37 11.25 11.88
CA LYS A 313 6.87 10.31 12.88
C LYS A 313 6.04 9.05 12.91
N VAL A 314 6.70 7.89 12.88
CA VAL A 314 6.04 6.59 12.91
C VAL A 314 6.61 5.73 14.03
N LEU A 315 5.71 5.23 14.88
CA LEU A 315 6.06 4.29 15.93
C LEU A 315 5.82 2.86 15.43
N ILE A 316 6.84 2.02 15.55
CA ILE A 316 6.82 0.63 15.08
C ILE A 316 7.25 -0.33 16.18
N PRO A 317 6.92 -1.63 16.10
CA PRO A 317 7.44 -2.61 17.04
C PRO A 317 8.96 -2.69 16.92
N ALA A 318 9.69 -2.72 18.04
CA ALA A 318 11.14 -2.84 18.02
C ALA A 318 11.65 -4.12 17.32
N GLU A 319 10.83 -5.17 17.32
CA GLU A 319 11.08 -6.43 16.60
C GLU A 319 11.11 -6.23 15.06
N ASN A 320 10.45 -5.19 14.53
CA ASN A 320 10.38 -4.88 13.10
C ASN A 320 11.48 -3.92 12.61
N ILE A 321 12.43 -3.50 13.45
CA ILE A 321 13.45 -2.51 13.03
C ILE A 321 14.30 -3.00 11.84
N GLY A 322 14.51 -4.32 11.72
CA GLY A 322 15.21 -4.92 10.59
C GLY A 322 14.40 -4.95 9.28
N ASP A 323 13.09 -4.72 9.36
CA ASP A 323 12.19 -4.69 8.20
C ASP A 323 12.03 -3.26 7.63
N VAL A 324 12.66 -2.27 8.25
CA VAL A 324 12.65 -0.87 7.80
C VAL A 324 13.54 -0.73 6.56
N PRO A 325 13.03 -0.22 5.43
CA PRO A 325 13.83 0.03 4.24
C PRO A 325 15.00 0.99 4.50
N LEU A 326 16.12 0.78 3.81
CA LEU A 326 17.35 1.57 3.98
C LEU A 326 17.16 3.07 3.66
N GLN A 327 16.19 3.41 2.81
CA GLN A 327 15.89 4.78 2.39
C GLN A 327 14.45 5.13 2.80
N MET A 328 14.32 5.82 3.93
CA MET A 328 13.05 6.34 4.46
C MET A 328 13.21 7.81 4.86
N ASP A 329 13.67 8.62 3.92
CA ASP A 329 13.90 10.04 4.14
C ASP A 329 12.60 10.78 4.49
N GLY A 330 12.71 11.74 5.42
CA GLY A 330 11.57 12.56 5.87
C GLY A 330 10.63 11.89 6.87
N LEU A 331 10.94 10.67 7.33
CA LEU A 331 10.16 9.95 8.34
C LEU A 331 11.03 9.61 9.56
N ASP A 332 10.63 10.08 10.74
CA ASP A 332 11.25 9.72 12.02
C ASP A 332 10.66 8.39 12.52
N ILE A 333 11.44 7.31 12.45
CA ILE A 333 10.99 5.96 12.79
C ILE A 333 11.44 5.60 14.20
N ILE A 334 10.46 5.36 15.09
CA ILE A 334 10.69 5.13 16.50
C ILE A 334 10.32 3.68 16.86
N PRO A 335 11.30 2.80 17.13
CA PRO A 335 11.03 1.46 17.60
C PRO A 335 10.59 1.48 19.07
N ILE A 336 9.46 0.86 19.38
CA ILE A 336 8.93 0.73 20.76
C ILE A 336 8.77 -0.74 21.15
N LYS A 337 9.07 -1.07 22.41
CA LYS A 337 8.84 -2.42 22.98
C LYS A 337 7.57 -2.49 23.80
N ASN A 338 7.23 -1.40 24.47
CA ASN A 338 6.12 -1.30 25.38
C ASN A 338 5.28 -0.06 25.06
N VAL A 339 3.95 -0.14 25.21
CA VAL A 339 3.05 0.93 24.73
C VAL A 339 3.26 2.26 25.46
N GLN A 340 3.79 2.24 26.68
CA GLN A 340 4.16 3.41 27.47
C GLN A 340 5.24 4.26 26.80
N GLU A 341 6.15 3.64 26.03
CA GLU A 341 7.19 4.35 25.26
C GLU A 341 6.57 5.27 24.19
N ALA A 342 5.35 4.98 23.74
CA ALA A 342 4.66 5.82 22.77
C ALA A 342 4.23 7.19 23.33
N PHE A 343 4.09 7.34 24.65
CA PHE A 343 3.38 8.48 25.22
C PHE A 343 4.10 9.81 24.96
N ALA A 344 5.43 9.83 25.09
CA ALA A 344 6.25 11.02 24.85
C ALA A 344 6.28 11.46 23.38
N HIS A 345 5.82 10.60 22.47
CA HIS A 345 5.83 10.85 21.04
C HIS A 345 4.44 11.16 20.49
N VAL A 346 3.40 10.58 21.10
CA VAL A 346 2.02 10.63 20.61
C VAL A 346 1.22 11.74 21.28
N PHE A 347 1.39 11.95 22.59
CA PHE A 347 0.63 12.96 23.31
C PHE A 347 1.33 14.32 23.26
N ALA A 348 0.57 15.36 22.93
CA ALA A 348 1.04 16.74 23.02
C ALA A 348 1.16 17.18 24.48
N GLU A 349 2.06 18.13 24.74
CA GLU A 349 2.25 18.76 26.05
C GLU A 349 1.05 19.59 26.50
#